data_AF-A0A2P2I2B4-F1
#
_entry.id   AF-A0A2P2I2B4-F1
#
_cell.length_a   1.000
_cell.length_b   1.000
_cell.length_c   1.000
_cell.angle_alpha   90.00
_cell.angle_beta   90.00
_cell.angle_gamma   90.00
#
_symmetry.space_group_name_H-M   'P 1'
#
loop_
_entity.id
_entity.type
_entity.pdbx_description
1 polymer ?
#
loop_
_entity_poly.entity_id
_entity_poly.type
_entity_poly.pdbx_seq_one_letter_code
_entity_poly.pdbx_strand_id
1 'polypeptide(L)'
;WYDTEGNNFIERDQLKSVLLQLKLCTDDEFVKFMFHELDPDSMGVILYHKFQEAFFSGEQLHLPPDTFTLYHYNGLLASNADKKVRYAKGYATRQESHVSFNAVQDLTACLSTKWPNTDLQWEANATPSMN
;
A
#
# COMPACT_ATOMS: atom_id res chain seq x y z
N TRP A 1 -16.37 -4.81 -5.87
CA TRP A 1 -16.34 -5.02 -7.32
C TRP A 1 -17.74 -4.76 -7.83
N TYR A 2 -17.94 -3.64 -8.52
CA TYR A 2 -19.26 -3.13 -8.92
C TYR A 2 -19.65 -3.45 -10.36
N ASP A 3 -18.70 -3.94 -11.13
CA ASP A 3 -18.95 -4.33 -12.50
C ASP A 3 -19.37 -5.80 -12.49
N THR A 4 -20.64 -6.08 -12.19
CA THR A 4 -21.15 -7.47 -12.17
C THR A 4 -21.06 -8.18 -13.52
N GLU A 5 -20.75 -7.45 -14.60
CA GLU A 5 -20.78 -7.93 -15.98
C GLU A 5 -19.39 -7.99 -16.66
N GLY A 6 -18.33 -7.44 -16.05
CA GLY A 6 -16.99 -7.38 -16.64
C GLY A 6 -16.83 -6.30 -17.73
N ASN A 7 -17.72 -5.31 -17.75
CA ASN A 7 -17.81 -4.26 -18.75
C ASN A 7 -16.75 -3.14 -18.59
N ASN A 8 -15.98 -3.11 -17.50
CA ASN A 8 -14.93 -2.12 -17.22
C ASN A 8 -15.40 -0.65 -17.25
N PHE A 9 -16.65 -0.38 -16.90
CA PHE A 9 -17.17 0.98 -16.70
C PHE A 9 -18.12 1.06 -15.50
N ILE A 10 -18.29 2.28 -15.00
CA ILE A 10 -19.22 2.65 -13.94
C ILE A 10 -20.28 3.55 -14.57
N GLU A 11 -21.55 3.19 -14.43
CA GLU A 11 -22.65 4.05 -14.91
C GLU A 11 -22.74 5.32 -14.05
N ARG A 12 -23.21 6.41 -14.67
CA ARG A 12 -23.37 7.71 -14.00
C ARG A 12 -24.11 7.61 -12.67
N ASP A 13 -25.24 6.91 -12.64
CA ASP A 13 -26.08 6.82 -11.43
C ASP A 13 -25.42 5.99 -10.31
N GLN A 14 -24.43 5.17 -10.67
CA GLN A 14 -23.71 4.30 -9.73
C GLN A 14 -22.50 5.00 -9.09
N LEU A 15 -21.95 6.07 -9.69
CA LEU A 15 -20.74 6.73 -9.17
C LEU A 15 -20.90 7.15 -7.71
N LYS A 16 -22.04 7.76 -7.34
CA LYS A 16 -22.28 8.21 -5.96
C LYS A 16 -22.22 7.05 -4.96
N SER A 17 -22.85 5.93 -5.30
CA SER A 17 -22.83 4.71 -4.48
C SER A 17 -21.41 4.13 -4.37
N VAL A 18 -20.66 4.13 -5.48
CA VAL A 18 -19.26 3.66 -5.52
C VAL A 18 -18.37 4.53 -4.62
N LEU A 19 -18.46 5.85 -4.73
CA LEU A 19 -17.67 6.79 -3.91
C LEU A 19 -17.98 6.68 -2.41
N LEU A 20 -19.25 6.50 -2.07
CA LEU A 20 -19.69 6.30 -0.69
C LEU A 20 -19.14 4.99 -0.10
N GLN A 21 -19.22 3.89 -0.85
CA GLN A 21 -18.73 2.59 -0.37
C GLN A 21 -17.21 2.55 -0.25
N LEU A 22 -16.50 3.21 -1.17
CA LEU A 22 -15.04 3.34 -1.10
C LEU A 22 -14.58 4.39 -0.07
N LYS A 23 -15.53 5.08 0.60
CA LYS A 23 -15.26 6.15 1.57
C LYS A 23 -14.35 7.24 1.01
N LEU A 24 -14.45 7.51 -0.30
CA LEU A 24 -13.64 8.51 -0.99
C LEU A 24 -14.22 9.91 -0.81
N CYS A 25 -15.53 10.07 -1.04
CA CYS A 25 -16.23 11.33 -0.84
C CYS A 25 -17.75 11.12 -0.74
N THR A 26 -18.44 12.02 -0.03
CA THR A 26 -19.91 12.00 0.16
C THR A 26 -20.61 13.30 -0.23
N ASP A 27 -19.86 14.32 -0.63
CA ASP A 27 -20.41 15.63 -0.96
C ASP A 27 -21.01 15.64 -2.37
N ASP A 28 -22.23 16.13 -2.48
CA ASP A 28 -22.98 16.18 -3.75
C ASP A 28 -22.37 17.16 -4.76
N GLU A 29 -21.70 18.22 -4.29
CA GLU A 29 -20.97 19.14 -5.18
C GLU A 29 -19.71 18.47 -5.75
N PHE A 30 -18.96 17.76 -4.91
CA PHE A 30 -17.80 17.00 -5.34
C PHE A 30 -18.15 15.89 -6.34
N VAL A 31 -19.25 15.15 -6.09
CA VAL A 31 -19.73 14.12 -7.01
C VAL A 31 -20.10 14.74 -8.38
N LYS A 32 -20.75 15.91 -8.38
CA LYS A 32 -21.05 16.65 -9.63
C LYS A 32 -19.82 17.11 -10.38
N PHE A 33 -18.82 17.63 -9.65
CA PHE A 33 -17.54 18.00 -10.25
C PHE A 33 -16.86 16.78 -10.87
N MET A 34 -16.81 15.68 -10.13
CA MET A 34 -16.13 14.47 -10.58
C MET A 34 -16.84 13.79 -11.75
N PHE A 35 -18.16 13.97 -11.90
CA PHE A 35 -18.87 13.57 -13.11
C PHE A 35 -18.35 14.28 -14.35
N HIS A 36 -18.20 15.60 -14.30
CA HIS A 36 -17.72 16.38 -15.43
C HIS A 36 -16.27 16.02 -15.78
N GLU A 37 -15.47 15.69 -14.77
CA GLU A 37 -14.07 15.33 -14.97
C GLU A 37 -13.90 13.91 -15.56
N LEU A 38 -14.68 12.95 -15.08
CA LEU A 38 -14.58 11.54 -15.50
C LEU A 38 -15.32 11.24 -16.81
N ASP A 39 -16.38 11.98 -17.12
CA ASP A 39 -17.21 11.86 -18.33
C ASP A 39 -17.35 13.23 -19.04
N PRO A 40 -16.26 13.78 -19.61
CA PRO A 40 -16.29 15.08 -20.28
C PRO A 40 -17.18 15.09 -21.52
N ASP A 41 -17.36 13.93 -22.15
CA ASP A 41 -18.19 13.76 -23.35
C ASP A 41 -19.68 13.56 -23.02
N SER A 42 -20.06 13.52 -21.73
CA SER A 42 -21.42 13.29 -21.25
C SER A 42 -22.07 12.02 -21.82
N MET A 43 -21.27 10.96 -22.00
CA MET A 43 -21.71 9.66 -22.52
C MET A 43 -22.55 8.88 -21.50
N GLY A 44 -22.58 9.30 -20.23
CA GLY A 44 -23.31 8.65 -19.15
C GLY A 44 -22.58 7.44 -18.54
N VAL A 45 -21.34 7.19 -18.97
CA VAL A 45 -20.50 6.08 -18.51
C VAL A 45 -19.11 6.57 -18.18
N ILE A 46 -18.56 6.07 -17.07
CA ILE A 46 -17.22 6.38 -16.58
C ILE A 46 -16.35 5.16 -16.78
N LEU A 47 -15.31 5.29 -17.60
CA LEU A 47 -14.40 4.17 -17.83
C LEU A 47 -13.61 3.85 -16.55
N TYR A 48 -13.48 2.56 -16.26
CA TYR A 48 -12.81 2.10 -15.04
C TYR A 48 -11.38 2.60 -14.93
N HIS A 49 -10.61 2.63 -16.04
CA HIS A 49 -9.25 3.15 -16.03
C HIS A 49 -9.19 4.65 -15.65
N LYS A 50 -10.12 5.48 -16.16
CA LYS A 50 -10.20 6.90 -15.80
C LYS A 50 -10.53 7.09 -14.32
N PHE A 51 -11.45 6.27 -13.80
CA PHE A 51 -11.76 6.27 -12.37
C PHE A 51 -10.56 5.84 -11.53
N GLN A 52 -9.84 4.79 -11.95
CA GLN A 52 -8.63 4.34 -11.28
C GLN A 52 -7.53 5.40 -11.30
N GLU A 53 -7.33 6.09 -12.42
CA GLU A 53 -6.36 7.17 -12.51
C GLU A 53 -6.75 8.36 -11.62
N ALA A 54 -8.03 8.76 -11.61
CA ALA A 54 -8.47 9.90 -10.81
C ALA A 54 -8.35 9.67 -9.28
N PHE A 55 -8.59 8.45 -8.81
CA PHE A 55 -8.63 8.14 -7.37
C PHE A 55 -7.46 7.30 -6.85
N PHE A 56 -6.72 6.63 -7.73
CA PHE A 56 -5.68 5.67 -7.36
C PHE A 56 -4.39 5.83 -8.18
N SER A 57 -4.19 6.94 -8.90
CA SER A 57 -2.92 7.19 -9.59
C SER A 57 -1.75 7.38 -8.62
N GLY A 58 -0.78 6.49 -8.75
CA GLY A 58 0.67 6.72 -8.57
C GLY A 58 1.22 6.91 -7.16
N GLU A 59 0.65 7.79 -6.34
CA GLU A 59 1.29 8.24 -5.09
C GLU A 59 0.39 8.15 -3.86
N GLN A 60 -0.93 8.04 -4.05
CA GLN A 60 -1.89 7.92 -2.94
C GLN A 60 -2.27 6.50 -2.58
N LEU A 61 -1.78 5.48 -3.31
CA LEU A 61 -1.99 4.08 -2.96
C LEU A 61 -1.15 3.73 -1.73
N HIS A 62 -1.68 4.14 -0.59
CA HIS A 62 -1.20 3.86 0.75
C HIS A 62 0.26 4.26 0.91
N LEU A 63 0.49 5.52 1.30
CA LEU A 63 1.68 5.81 2.10
C LEU A 63 1.78 4.68 3.13
N PRO A 64 2.83 3.85 3.08
CA PRO A 64 2.96 2.74 4.01
C PRO A 64 2.88 3.38 5.40
N PRO A 65 2.11 2.78 6.32
CA PRO A 65 1.89 3.38 7.62
C PRO A 65 3.24 3.66 8.27
N ASP A 66 3.28 4.74 9.07
CA ASP A 66 4.52 5.15 9.75
C ASP A 66 5.11 3.99 10.56
N THR A 67 4.28 3.05 11.00
CA THR A 67 4.70 1.76 11.52
C THR A 67 4.01 0.60 10.81
N PHE A 68 4.78 -0.40 10.37
CA PHE A 68 4.25 -1.64 9.80
C PHE A 68 4.87 -2.88 10.44
N THR A 69 4.11 -3.98 10.47
CA THR A 69 4.60 -5.28 10.93
C THR A 69 5.31 -6.00 9.79
N LEU A 70 6.43 -6.65 10.10
CA LEU A 70 7.19 -7.48 9.17
C LEU A 70 7.50 -8.85 9.78
N TYR A 71 7.62 -9.84 8.92
CA TYR A 71 7.94 -11.21 9.29
C TYR A 71 9.16 -11.68 8.50
N HIS A 72 10.22 -12.06 9.19
CA HIS A 72 11.37 -12.71 8.58
C HIS A 72 11.19 -14.22 8.61
N TYR A 73 11.28 -14.83 7.44
CA TYR A 73 11.21 -16.27 7.25
C TYR A 73 12.61 -16.86 7.10
N ASN A 74 13.02 -17.75 8.01
CA ASN A 74 14.38 -18.32 8.01
C ASN A 74 14.53 -19.58 7.13
N GLY A 75 13.83 -19.68 5.99
CA GLY A 75 13.83 -20.91 5.18
C GLY A 75 15.14 -21.22 4.46
N LEU A 76 16.08 -20.26 4.38
CA LEU A 76 17.40 -20.48 3.81
C LEU A 76 18.25 -21.32 4.75
N LEU A 77 19.02 -22.28 4.20
CA LEU A 77 19.92 -23.16 4.96
C LEU A 77 20.91 -22.37 5.82
N ALA A 78 21.36 -21.22 5.31
CA ALA A 78 22.31 -20.32 5.95
C ALA A 78 21.70 -19.69 7.23
N SER A 79 20.46 -19.19 7.13
CA SER A 79 19.67 -18.66 8.26
C SER A 79 18.98 -19.71 9.15
N ASN A 80 19.24 -21.01 8.93
CA ASN A 80 18.51 -22.13 9.57
C ASN A 80 19.44 -23.18 10.19
N ALA A 81 20.32 -22.75 11.10
CA ALA A 81 21.25 -23.64 11.80
C ALA A 81 20.57 -24.81 12.53
N ASP A 82 19.36 -24.59 13.05
CA ASP A 82 18.58 -25.58 13.81
C ASP A 82 17.74 -26.53 12.93
N LYS A 83 17.76 -26.37 11.59
CA LYS A 83 16.89 -27.07 10.63
C LYS A 83 15.40 -26.97 10.96
N LYS A 84 14.99 -25.91 11.66
CA LYS A 84 13.61 -25.60 12.02
C LYS A 84 13.21 -24.26 11.44
N VAL A 85 12.23 -24.32 10.57
CA VAL A 85 11.59 -23.14 10.00
C VAL A 85 10.84 -22.38 11.10
N ARG A 86 11.12 -21.09 11.21
CA ARG A 86 10.55 -20.14 12.17
C ARG A 86 10.30 -18.81 11.46
N TYR A 87 9.33 -18.08 11.99
CA TYR A 87 9.09 -16.70 11.64
C TYR A 87 9.53 -15.82 12.79
N ALA A 88 10.36 -14.82 12.51
CA ALA A 88 10.63 -13.75 13.46
C ALA A 88 9.70 -12.58 13.10
N LYS A 89 8.95 -12.09 14.07
CA LYS A 89 8.09 -10.92 13.90
C LYS A 89 8.84 -9.66 14.36
N GLY A 90 8.69 -8.59 13.61
CA GLY A 90 9.24 -7.28 13.94
C GLY A 90 8.32 -6.14 13.50
N TYR A 91 8.73 -4.94 13.86
CA TYR A 91 8.07 -3.69 13.56
C TYR A 91 9.07 -2.78 12.88
N ALA A 92 8.64 -2.18 11.77
CA ALA A 92 9.37 -1.15 11.05
C ALA A 92 8.69 0.18 11.29
N THR A 93 9.45 1.19 11.71
CA THR A 93 8.96 2.56 11.90
C THR A 93 9.73 3.52 11.01
N ARG A 94 9.03 4.25 10.14
CA ARG A 94 9.63 5.32 9.34
C ARG A 94 9.94 6.52 10.24
N GLN A 95 11.18 7.01 10.15
CA GLN A 95 11.62 8.22 10.79
C GLN A 95 11.53 9.40 9.82
N GLU A 96 11.07 10.54 10.32
CA GLU A 96 10.97 11.79 9.55
C GLU A 96 12.32 12.44 9.29
N SER A 97 13.31 12.18 10.14
CA SER A 97 14.66 12.73 10.03
C SER A 97 15.61 11.82 9.26
N HIS A 98 16.44 12.43 8.41
CA HIS A 98 17.61 11.77 7.79
C HIS A 98 18.66 11.49 8.88
N VAL A 99 18.43 10.46 9.67
CA VAL A 99 19.47 9.92 10.54
C VAL A 99 20.27 8.95 9.69
N SER A 100 21.58 9.23 9.55
CA SER A 100 22.54 8.32 8.92
C SER A 100 22.65 7.05 9.76
N PHE A 101 21.69 6.14 9.61
CA PHE A 101 21.82 4.81 10.19
C PHE A 101 22.92 4.10 9.42
N ASN A 102 24.06 3.91 10.08
CA ASN A 102 25.03 2.91 9.67
C ASN A 102 24.24 1.59 9.60
N ALA A 103 23.97 1.09 8.39
CA ALA A 103 23.29 -0.17 8.20
C ALA A 103 24.20 -1.29 8.70
N VAL A 104 24.17 -1.54 10.01
CA VAL A 104 24.93 -2.65 10.63
C VAL A 104 24.26 -4.00 10.32
N GLN A 105 23.05 -3.99 9.73
CA GLN A 105 22.24 -5.17 9.47
C GLN A 105 21.76 -5.21 8.01
N ASP A 106 22.01 -6.32 7.32
CA ASP A 106 21.63 -6.56 5.91
C ASP A 106 20.13 -6.34 5.65
N LEU A 107 19.28 -6.66 6.63
CA LEU A 107 17.82 -6.50 6.54
C LEU A 107 17.39 -5.03 6.46
N THR A 108 18.03 -4.13 7.22
CA THR A 108 17.74 -2.69 7.18
C THR A 108 18.13 -2.11 5.84
N ALA A 109 19.26 -2.55 5.26
CA ALA A 109 19.69 -2.13 3.92
C ALA A 109 18.72 -2.62 2.84
N CYS A 110 18.18 -3.83 2.93
CA CYS A 110 17.18 -4.31 2.00
C CYS A 110 15.88 -3.51 2.10
N LEU A 111 15.38 -3.25 3.31
CA LEU A 111 14.15 -2.49 3.50
C LEU A 111 14.30 -1.03 3.05
N SER A 112 15.48 -0.42 3.21
CA SER A 112 15.72 0.97 2.80
C SER A 112 15.65 1.20 1.29
N THR A 113 15.79 0.15 0.46
CA THR A 113 15.59 0.26 -1.00
C THR A 113 14.15 0.61 -1.40
N LYS A 114 13.19 0.26 -0.54
CA LYS A 114 11.76 0.52 -0.78
C LYS A 114 11.18 1.53 0.22
N TRP A 115 11.69 1.53 1.45
CA TRP A 115 11.23 2.36 2.55
C TRP A 115 12.43 3.06 3.22
N PRO A 116 12.83 4.26 2.74
CA PRO A 116 13.97 4.98 3.31
C PRO A 116 13.70 5.38 4.77
N ASN A 117 14.78 5.58 5.54
CA ASN A 117 14.73 6.03 6.94
C ASN A 117 13.87 5.14 7.86
N THR A 118 13.98 3.82 7.74
CA THR A 118 13.19 2.87 8.55
C THR A 118 14.02 2.31 9.73
N ASP A 119 13.49 2.44 10.94
CA ASP A 119 13.98 1.78 12.17
C ASP A 119 13.32 0.41 12.36
N LEU A 120 14.08 -0.59 12.80
CA LEU A 120 13.59 -1.96 12.96
C LEU A 120 13.70 -2.44 14.40
N GLN A 121 12.60 -2.98 14.91
CA GLN A 121 12.53 -3.62 16.22
C GLN A 121 11.95 -5.02 16.12
N TRP A 122 12.72 -6.03 16.53
CA TRP A 122 12.29 -7.42 16.53
C TRP A 122 11.68 -7.80 17.90
N GLU A 123 10.63 -8.61 17.91
CA GLU A 123 10.03 -9.11 19.15
C GLU A 123 10.95 -10.12 19.87
N ALA A 124 11.77 -10.84 19.11
CA ALA A 124 12.75 -11.75 19.65
C ALA A 124 14.00 -10.97 20.11
N ASN A 125 14.66 -11.43 21.18
CA ASN A 125 15.93 -10.88 21.69
C ASN A 125 17.12 -11.04 20.70
N ALA A 126 16.88 -11.48 19.47
CA ALA A 126 17.89 -11.69 18.44
C ALA A 126 17.40 -11.17 17.09
N THR A 127 18.25 -10.40 16.42
CA THR A 127 18.04 -10.01 15.03
C THR A 127 18.15 -11.24 14.13
N PRO A 128 17.16 -11.53 13.26
CA PRO A 128 17.27 -12.59 12.28
C PRO A 128 18.40 -12.29 11.27
N SER A 129 19.11 -13.33 10.83
CA SER A 129 20.14 -13.17 9.80
C SER A 129 19.60 -13.45 8.39
N MET A 130 20.14 -12.74 7.41
CA MET A 130 19.92 -13.02 5.98
C MET A 130 20.80 -14.17 5.46
N ASN A 131 21.84 -14.56 6.21
CA ASN A 131 22.83 -15.59 5.89
C ASN A 131 23.29 -16.34 7.14
#